data_AF-A0A2V8K7H5-F1
#
_entry.id   AF-A0A2V8K7H5-F1
#
_cell.length_a   1.000
_cell.length_b   1.000
_cell.length_c   1.000
_cell.angle_alpha   90.00
_cell.angle_beta   90.00
_cell.angle_gamma   90.00
#
_symmetry.space_group_name_H-M   'P 1'
#
loop_
_entity.id
_entity.type
_entity.pdbx_description
1 polymer ?
#
loop_
_entity_poly.entity_id
_entity_poly.type
_entity_poly.pdbx_seq_one_letter_code
_entity_poly.pdbx_strand_id
1 'polypeptide(L)' 'MTKLLEKAFAAAVKLPKKEQDRLAKWLLAELESERRWGEAFAGSTDQLARLAHEALKEHRKGRTKPLNPEQL' A
#
# COMPACT_ATOMS: atom_id res chain seq x y z
N MET A 1 -21.62 -11.32 -0.16
CA MET A 1 -20.22 -11.42 0.31
C MET A 1 -19.49 -12.31 -0.70
N THR A 2 -18.19 -12.13 -0.97
CA THR A 2 -17.48 -13.08 -1.85
C THR A 2 -17.31 -14.40 -1.10
N LYS A 3 -17.26 -15.53 -1.81
CA LYS A 3 -17.04 -16.86 -1.18
C LYS A 3 -15.80 -16.89 -0.28
N LEU A 4 -14.76 -16.14 -0.66
CA LEU A 4 -13.53 -16.04 0.12
C LEU A 4 -13.75 -15.28 1.43
N LEU A 5 -14.45 -14.13 1.37
CA LEU A 5 -14.75 -13.33 2.54
C LEU A 5 -15.69 -14.07 3.51
N GLU A 6 -16.66 -14.83 2.98
CA GLU A 6 -17.51 -15.72 3.78
C GLU A 6 -16.70 -16.77 4.54
N LYS A 7 -15.76 -17.43 3.87
CA LYS A 7 -14.87 -18.40 4.49
C LYS A 7 -13.99 -17.77 5.58
N ALA A 8 -13.50 -16.54 5.35
CA ALA A 8 -12.71 -15.81 6.33
C ALA A 8 -13.51 -15.49 7.60
N PHE A 9 -14.74 -14.98 7.46
CA PHE A 9 -15.62 -14.73 8.62
C PHE A 9 -16.01 -16.02 9.34
N ALA A 10 -16.31 -17.09 8.62
CA ALA A 10 -16.62 -18.39 9.21
C ALA A 10 -15.44 -18.97 10.03
N ALA A 11 -14.20 -18.68 9.63
CA ALA A 11 -13.02 -19.01 10.42
C ALA A 11 -12.87 -18.07 11.63
N ALA A 12 -13.05 -16.76 11.44
CA ALA A 12 -12.91 -15.75 12.49
C ALA A 12 -13.88 -15.98 13.66
N VAL A 13 -15.14 -16.33 13.40
CA VAL A 13 -16.16 -16.56 14.43
C VAL A 13 -15.81 -17.73 15.36
N LYS A 14 -14.95 -18.66 14.92
CA LYS A 14 -14.49 -19.80 15.74
C LYS A 14 -13.39 -19.42 16.74
N LEU A 15 -12.80 -18.23 16.61
CA LEU A 15 -11.74 -17.76 17.51
C LEU A 15 -12.32 -17.34 18.88
N PRO A 16 -11.53 -17.32 19.96
CA PRO A 16 -11.94 -16.69 21.22
C PRO A 16 -12.31 -15.21 21.02
N LYS A 17 -13.28 -14.69 21.79
CA LYS A 17 -13.78 -13.30 21.65
C LYS A 17 -12.67 -12.25 21.61
N LYS A 18 -11.65 -12.38 22.48
CA LYS A 18 -10.49 -11.47 22.51
C LYS A 18 -9.72 -11.45 21.18
N GLU A 19 -9.60 -12.61 20.53
CA GLU A 19 -8.92 -12.72 19.23
C GLU A 19 -9.81 -12.20 18.10
N GLN A 20 -11.13 -12.40 18.17
CA GLN A 20 -12.08 -11.78 17.24
C GLN A 20 -11.96 -10.25 17.28
N ASP A 21 -11.95 -9.67 18.49
CA ASP A 21 -11.81 -8.21 18.66
C ASP A 21 -10.47 -7.70 18.15
N ARG A 22 -9.39 -8.45 18.37
CA ARG A 22 -8.05 -8.10 17.85
C ARG A 22 -8.03 -8.12 16.32
N LEU A 23 -8.59 -9.17 15.72
CA LEU A 23 -8.69 -9.32 14.27
C LEU A 23 -9.55 -8.19 13.66
N ALA A 24 -10.69 -7.88 14.28
CA ALA A 24 -11.57 -6.81 13.84
C ALA A 24 -10.88 -5.45 13.87
N LYS A 25 -10.19 -5.11 14.98
CA LYS A 25 -9.43 -3.86 15.09
C LYS A 25 -8.35 -3.74 14.04
N TRP A 26 -7.59 -4.82 13.81
CA TRP A 26 -6.56 -4.85 12.78
C TRP A 26 -7.14 -4.64 11.38
N LEU A 27 -8.20 -5.38 11.02
CA LEU A 27 -8.82 -5.29 9.70
C LEU A 27 -9.40 -3.89 9.43
N LEU A 28 -10.05 -3.27 10.42
CA LEU A 28 -10.59 -1.91 10.27
C LEU A 28 -9.47 -0.88 10.07
N ALA A 29 -8.37 -1.00 10.84
CA ALA A 29 -7.22 -0.11 10.68
C ALA A 29 -6.56 -0.28 9.30
N GLU A 30 -6.47 -1.51 8.79
CA GLU A 30 -5.92 -1.78 7.46
C GLU A 30 -6.79 -1.15 6.36
N LEU A 31 -8.10 -1.31 6.42
CA LEU A 31 -9.04 -0.70 5.47
C LEU A 31 -8.95 0.84 5.48
N GLU A 32 -8.80 1.45 6.65
CA GLU A 32 -8.60 2.89 6.76
C GLU A 32 -7.23 3.32 6.20
N SER A 33 -6.18 2.55 6.46
CA SER A 33 -4.85 2.78 5.90
C SER A 33 -4.87 2.77 4.37
N GLU A 34 -5.46 1.73 3.78
CA GLU A 34 -5.61 1.59 2.33
C GLU A 34 -6.41 2.74 1.72
N ARG A 35 -7.51 3.16 2.36
CA ARG A 35 -8.27 4.32 1.91
C ARG A 35 -7.42 5.59 1.90
N ARG A 36 -6.70 5.89 3.00
CA ARG A 36 -5.85 7.08 3.10
C ARG A 36 -4.72 7.06 2.07
N TRP A 37 -4.12 5.89 1.84
CA TRP A 37 -3.10 5.72 0.80
C TRP A 37 -3.66 5.94 -0.59
N GLY A 38 -4.84 5.39 -0.90
CA GLY A 38 -5.51 5.61 -2.17
C GLY A 38 -5.80 7.09 -2.43
N GLU A 39 -6.31 7.81 -1.44
CA GLU A 39 -6.56 9.25 -1.52
C GLU A 39 -5.28 10.07 -1.72
N ALA A 40 -4.24 9.79 -0.92
CA ALA A 40 -2.95 10.46 -1.04
C ALA A 40 -2.30 10.20 -2.40
N PHE A 41 -2.36 8.96 -2.88
CA PHE A 41 -1.78 8.58 -4.16
C PHE A 41 -2.52 9.23 -5.33
N ALA A 42 -3.85 9.21 -5.33
CA ALA A 42 -4.65 9.85 -6.38
C ALA A 42 -4.35 11.36 -6.49
N GLY A 43 -4.18 12.05 -5.35
CA GLY A 43 -3.80 13.46 -5.29
C GLY A 43 -2.34 13.75 -5.67
N SER A 44 -1.48 12.74 -5.80
CA SER A 44 -0.05 12.91 -6.03
C SER A 44 0.38 12.89 -7.51
N THR A 45 -0.56 12.67 -8.44
CA THR A 45 -0.27 12.43 -9.86
C THR A 45 0.61 13.51 -10.50
N ASP A 46 0.30 14.79 -10.30
CA ASP A 46 1.08 15.91 -10.86
C ASP A 46 2.49 16.00 -10.27
N GLN A 47 2.62 15.77 -8.96
CA GLN A 47 3.90 15.77 -8.28
C GLN A 47 4.78 14.60 -8.77
N LEU A 48 4.20 13.40 -8.89
CA LEU A 48 4.89 12.23 -9.42
C LEU A 48 5.29 12.43 -10.88
N ALA A 49 4.43 13.02 -11.71
CA ALA A 49 4.75 13.35 -13.09
C ALA A 49 5.95 14.31 -13.17
N ARG A 50 5.97 15.36 -12.33
CA ARG A 50 7.09 16.29 -12.25
C ARG A 50 8.39 15.58 -11.85
N LEU A 51 8.35 14.75 -10.81
CA LEU A 51 9.53 14.00 -10.35
C LEU A 51 10.06 13.07 -11.46
N ALA A 52 9.17 12.40 -12.19
CA ALA A 52 9.56 11.57 -13.33
C ALA A 52 10.24 12.39 -14.44
N HIS A 53 9.72 13.57 -14.76
CA HIS A 53 10.32 14.46 -15.76
C HIS A 53 11.71 14.96 -15.31
N GLU A 54 11.86 15.31 -14.04
CA GLU A 54 13.14 15.72 -13.47
C GLU A 54 14.17 14.58 -13.53
N ALA A 55 13.79 13.37 -13.13
CA ALA A 55 14.66 12.19 -13.21
C ALA A 55 15.12 11.90 -14.65
N LEU A 56 14.20 11.95 -15.62
CA LEU A 56 14.53 11.78 -17.05
C LEU A 56 15.47 12.88 -17.56
N LYS A 57 15.26 14.14 -17.13
CA LYS A 57 16.11 15.26 -17.50
C LYS A 57 17.54 15.08 -16.98
N GLU A 58 17.69 14.65 -15.73
CA GLU A 58 19.01 14.41 -15.14
C GLU A 58 19.70 13.19 -15.77
N HIS A 59 18.95 12.13 -16.11
CA HIS A 59 19.48 10.99 -16.87
C HIS A 59 20.04 11.41 -18.23
N ARG A 60 19.26 12.20 -19.00
CA ARG A 60 19.69 12.73 -20.31
C ARG A 60 20.93 13.62 -20.24
N LYS A 61 21.18 14.25 -19.09
CA LYS A 61 22.39 15.04 -18.82
C LYS A 61 23.58 14.20 -18.31
N GLY A 62 23.44 12.88 -18.22
CA GLY A 62 24.49 12.00 -17.69
C GLY A 62 24.69 12.12 -16.18
N ARG A 63 23.71 12.64 -15.43
CA ARG A 63 23.80 12.88 -13.98
C ARG A 63 23.22 11.75 -13.13
N THR A 64 22.96 10.61 -13.75
CA THR A 64 22.49 9.40 -13.06
C THR A 64 23.55 8.31 -13.12
N LYS A 65 23.58 7.44 -12.11
CA LYS A 65 24.41 6.23 -12.10
C LYS A 65 23.55 4.98 -12.16
N PRO A 66 24.06 3.85 -12.71
CA PRO A 66 23.40 2.57 -12.58
C PRO A 66 23.13 2.23 -11.10
N LEU A 67 21.97 1.66 -10.83
CA LEU A 67 21.62 1.15 -9.51
C LEU A 67 22.30 -0.23 -9.34
N ASN A 68 23.06 -0.41 -8.26
CA ASN A 68 23.55 -1.71 -7.83
C ASN A 68 22.77 -2.15 -6.58
N PRO A 69 21.80 -3.08 -6.70
CA PRO A 69 20.97 -3.51 -5.57
C PRO A 69 21.74 -4.14 -4.42
N GLU A 70 22.89 -4.78 -4.70
CA GLU A 70 23.74 -5.43 -3.69
C GLU A 70 24.52 -4.42 -2.82
N GLN A 71 24.42 -3.13 -3.13
CA GLN A 71 25.08 -2.02 -2.42
C GLN A 71 24.09 -1.02 -1.83
N LEU A 72 22.81 -1.41 -1.73
CA LEU A 72 21.75 -0.61 -1.11
C LEU A 72 21.76 -0.67 0.41
#